data_AF-A0A0D2XSQ8-F1
#
_entry.id   AF-A0A0D2XSQ8-F1
#
_cell.length_a   1.000
_cell.length_b   1.000
_cell.length_c   1.000
_cell.angle_alpha   90.00
_cell.angle_beta   90.00
_cell.angle_gamma   90.00
#
_symmetry.space_group_name_H-M   'P 1'
#
loop_
_entity.id
_entity.type
_entity.pdbx_description
1 polymer ?
#
loop_
_entity_poly.entity_id
_entity_poly.type
_entity_poly.pdbx_seq_one_letter_code
_entity_poly.pdbx_strand_id
1 'polypeptide(L)'
;MVNKGPDSAGVVKRLMDLNASAVRGNHEDRVLLAWVAYNTMEGVATDLAVNDAEAPPGESGDLKTARTLSPEQLDWLKSLPVILTVDPLNLYIVHAGLVPGIELEQQDPWAVMNMRTLTHLTDNFRRKEEQKQEEKGQKKKKEGERKKQEEEKKNKNSRRDVAEPDAATENIVIEKIMPNHDAWIPIDNHDGDKWADFWNREQKRVAKSYRRTVIYGHDSQRGYQEDLYTFGLDSGCVKGGALSGFIIQAVEGAWTHTTVQVPCKES
;
A
#
# COMPACT_ATOMS: atom_id res chain seq x y z
N MET A 1 8.90 5.38 10.17
CA MET A 1 9.69 5.88 11.32
C MET A 1 9.52 4.98 12.53
N VAL A 2 8.29 4.59 12.85
CA VAL A 2 7.98 3.67 13.95
C VAL A 2 7.80 2.21 13.46
N ASN A 3 7.80 1.23 14.38
CA ASN A 3 7.50 -0.19 14.14
C ASN A 3 8.39 -0.96 13.15
N LYS A 4 9.51 -0.37 12.73
CA LYS A 4 10.41 -0.97 11.73
C LYS A 4 11.71 -1.42 12.37
N GLY A 5 12.41 -0.49 13.01
CA GLY A 5 13.68 -0.77 13.69
C GLY A 5 13.51 -0.96 15.20
N PRO A 6 14.63 -1.25 15.90
CA PRO A 6 14.62 -1.56 17.33
C PRO A 6 14.29 -0.37 18.25
N ASP A 7 14.50 0.87 17.78
CA ASP A 7 14.35 2.07 18.60
C ASP A 7 13.47 3.13 17.90
N SER A 8 12.15 2.94 17.98
CA SER A 8 11.19 3.87 17.39
C SER A 8 11.20 5.24 18.08
N ALA A 9 11.29 5.26 19.42
CA ALA A 9 11.30 6.50 20.20
C ALA A 9 12.55 7.33 19.95
N GLY A 10 13.73 6.71 19.85
CA GLY A 10 14.98 7.39 19.50
C GLY A 10 14.97 7.98 18.09
N VAL A 11 14.39 7.27 17.10
CA VAL A 11 14.22 7.81 15.73
C VAL A 11 13.34 9.05 15.74
N VAL A 12 12.17 9.01 16.39
CA VAL A 12 11.26 10.16 16.46
C VAL A 12 11.94 11.33 17.18
N LYS A 13 12.59 11.07 18.32
CA LYS A 13 13.36 12.10 19.04
C LYS A 13 14.41 12.75 18.15
N ARG A 14 15.20 11.96 17.42
CA ARG A 14 16.25 12.47 16.53
C ARG A 14 15.70 13.36 15.43
N LEU A 15 14.55 13.01 14.85
CA LEU A 15 13.90 13.82 13.81
C LEU A 15 13.37 15.14 14.37
N MET A 16 12.79 15.13 15.57
CA MET A 16 12.37 16.34 16.28
C MET A 16 13.56 17.24 16.62
N ASP A 17 14.66 16.68 17.14
CA ASP A 17 15.89 17.43 17.46
C ASP A 17 16.51 18.10 16.21
N LEU A 18 16.34 17.49 15.03
CA LEU A 18 16.80 18.02 13.74
C LEU A 18 15.82 19.03 13.12
N ASN A 19 14.67 19.28 13.76
CA ASN A 19 13.55 20.05 13.19
C ASN A 19 13.16 19.56 11.79
N ALA A 20 13.19 18.24 11.59
CA ALA A 20 12.92 17.61 10.30
C ALA A 20 11.42 17.67 9.99
N SER A 21 11.08 17.88 8.72
CA SER A 21 9.74 17.60 8.20
C SER A 21 9.62 16.12 7.87
N ALA A 22 8.44 15.55 8.08
CA ALA A 22 8.13 14.17 7.73
C ALA A 22 6.68 14.07 7.23
N VAL A 23 6.40 13.03 6.45
CA VAL A 23 5.03 12.65 6.09
C VAL A 23 4.57 11.51 6.97
N ARG A 24 3.29 11.49 7.33
CA ARG A 24 2.69 10.37 8.05
C ARG A 24 2.62 9.14 7.14
N GLY A 25 3.12 8.02 7.64
CA GLY A 25 2.96 6.73 7.00
C GLY A 25 1.97 5.83 7.72
N ASN A 26 1.71 4.68 7.13
CA ASN A 26 0.76 3.72 7.67
C ASN A 26 1.17 3.08 9.00
N HIS A 27 2.47 3.05 9.34
CA HIS A 27 2.91 2.57 10.66
C HIS A 27 2.63 3.61 11.73
N GLU A 28 2.89 4.88 11.46
CA GLU A 28 2.57 5.98 12.36
C GLU A 28 1.06 6.08 12.58
N ASP A 29 0.26 5.94 11.52
CA ASP A 29 -1.21 5.97 11.62
C ASP A 29 -1.77 4.86 12.50
N ARG A 30 -1.31 3.60 12.34
CA ARG A 30 -1.74 2.49 13.20
C ARG A 30 -1.34 2.66 14.67
N VAL A 31 -0.13 3.18 14.95
CA VAL A 31 0.31 3.48 16.32
C VAL A 31 -0.59 4.53 16.98
N LEU A 32 -0.93 5.60 16.24
CA LEU A 32 -1.84 6.63 16.73
C LEU A 32 -3.25 6.10 16.97
N LEU A 33 -3.79 5.28 16.06
CA LEU A 33 -5.09 4.63 16.23
C LEU A 33 -5.11 3.69 17.44
N ALA A 34 -4.06 2.88 17.61
CA ALA A 34 -3.91 1.99 18.78
C ALA A 34 -3.87 2.78 20.09
N TRP A 35 -3.14 3.91 20.12
CA TRP A 35 -3.08 4.80 21.27
C TRP A 35 -4.45 5.42 21.60
N VAL A 36 -5.17 5.91 20.60
CA VAL A 36 -6.50 6.51 20.79
C VAL A 36 -7.51 5.46 21.29
N ALA A 37 -7.53 4.27 20.67
CA ALA A 37 -8.40 3.17 21.08
C ALA A 37 -8.14 2.77 22.54
N TYR A 38 -6.88 2.64 22.95
CA TYR A 38 -6.51 2.32 24.32
C TYR A 38 -7.03 3.36 25.33
N ASN A 39 -6.76 4.64 25.09
CA ASN A 39 -7.21 5.71 26.00
C ASN A 39 -8.74 5.85 26.03
N THR A 40 -9.41 5.56 24.92
CA THR A 40 -10.88 5.57 24.86
C THR A 40 -11.46 4.39 25.64
N MET A 41 -10.86 3.20 25.52
CA MET A 41 -11.26 2.02 26.29
C MET A 41 -10.97 2.15 27.79
N GLU A 42 -9.85 2.76 28.20
CA GLU A 42 -9.63 3.08 29.62
C GLU A 42 -10.63 4.12 30.13
N GLY A 43 -10.97 5.13 29.34
CA GLY A 43 -12.00 6.12 29.68
C GLY A 43 -13.39 5.49 29.81
N VAL A 44 -13.76 4.58 28.90
CA VAL A 44 -15.05 3.88 28.94
C VAL A 44 -15.07 2.80 30.03
N ALA A 45 -13.96 2.10 30.29
CA ALA A 45 -13.86 1.10 31.36
C ALA A 45 -13.89 1.74 32.76
N THR A 46 -13.41 2.98 32.90
CA THR A 46 -13.57 3.77 34.13
C THR A 46 -15.01 4.24 34.33
N ASP A 47 -15.76 4.54 33.27
CA ASP A 47 -17.18 4.92 33.32
C ASP A 47 -18.16 3.72 33.44
N LEU A 48 -17.80 2.54 32.93
CA LEU A 48 -18.62 1.32 32.91
C LEU A 48 -18.10 0.23 33.87
N ALA A 49 -17.49 0.61 34.99
CA ALA A 49 -17.09 -0.32 36.05
C ALA A 49 -18.32 -0.93 36.78
N VAL A 50 -19.11 -1.71 36.03
CA VAL A 50 -20.10 -2.65 36.51
C VAL A 50 -19.85 -3.95 35.74
N ASN A 51 -19.03 -4.79 36.34
CA ASN A 51 -18.83 -6.24 36.18
C ASN A 51 -19.16 -6.88 34.81
N ASP A 52 -18.14 -7.56 34.25
CA ASP A 52 -18.17 -8.51 33.11
C ASP A 52 -17.68 -8.03 31.73
N ALA A 53 -16.69 -7.13 31.68
CA ALA A 53 -15.90 -6.95 30.46
C ALA A 53 -14.79 -8.01 30.38
N GLU A 54 -14.90 -8.94 29.41
CA GLU A 54 -13.81 -9.84 29.02
C GLU A 54 -12.51 -9.06 28.83
N ALA A 55 -11.39 -9.62 29.31
CA ALA A 55 -10.08 -8.99 29.22
C ALA A 55 -9.77 -8.58 27.77
N PRO A 56 -9.26 -7.36 27.52
CA PRO A 56 -9.05 -6.87 26.17
C PRO A 56 -8.10 -7.80 25.39
N PRO A 57 -8.28 -7.95 24.07
CA PRO A 57 -7.40 -8.75 23.22
C PRO A 57 -5.95 -8.35 23.46
N GLY A 58 -5.05 -9.34 23.51
CA GLY A 58 -3.63 -9.14 23.82
C GLY A 58 -3.00 -7.94 23.10
N GLU A 59 -2.10 -7.25 23.81
CA GLU A 59 -1.50 -5.98 23.36
C GLU A 59 -0.91 -6.08 21.94
N SER A 60 -1.44 -5.28 21.02
CA SER A 60 -0.92 -5.21 19.65
C SER A 60 0.50 -4.63 19.65
N GLY A 61 1.33 -5.04 18.68
CA GLY A 61 2.68 -4.47 18.53
C GLY A 61 2.67 -2.95 18.36
N ASP A 62 1.63 -2.42 17.71
CA ASP A 62 1.43 -0.98 17.54
C ASP A 62 1.18 -0.27 18.89
N LEU A 63 0.42 -0.87 19.82
CA LEU A 63 0.19 -0.31 21.16
C LEU A 63 1.46 -0.34 22.03
N LYS A 64 2.27 -1.40 21.92
CA LYS A 64 3.58 -1.46 22.60
C LYS A 64 4.46 -0.29 22.18
N THR A 65 4.56 -0.05 20.87
CA THR A 65 5.30 1.08 20.34
C THR A 65 4.71 2.40 20.82
N ALA A 66 3.39 2.57 20.80
CA ALA A 66 2.74 3.79 21.30
C ALA A 66 3.15 4.12 22.74
N ARG A 67 3.19 3.12 23.63
CA ARG A 67 3.58 3.29 25.05
C ARG A 67 5.05 3.68 25.25
N THR A 68 5.92 3.40 24.28
CA THR A 68 7.33 3.84 24.33
C THR A 68 7.54 5.29 23.93
N LEU A 69 6.54 5.93 23.32
CA LEU A 69 6.62 7.31 22.86
C LEU A 69 6.17 8.28 23.94
N SER A 70 6.84 9.43 24.05
CA SER A 70 6.39 10.51 24.94
C SER A 70 5.14 11.22 24.38
N PRO A 71 4.37 11.94 25.22
CA PRO A 71 3.24 12.74 24.75
C PRO A 71 3.62 13.72 23.64
N GLU A 72 4.77 14.39 23.76
CA GLU A 72 5.28 15.33 22.76
C GLU A 72 5.62 14.64 21.43
N GLN A 73 6.14 13.42 21.49
CA GLN A 73 6.42 12.61 20.31
C GLN A 73 5.12 12.16 19.62
N LEU A 74 4.12 11.74 20.40
CA LEU A 74 2.81 11.38 19.87
C LEU A 74 2.13 12.59 19.22
N ASP A 75 2.20 13.76 19.85
CA ASP A 75 1.63 14.98 19.29
C ASP A 75 2.37 15.45 18.03
N TRP A 76 3.70 15.29 17.98
CA TRP A 76 4.46 15.52 16.76
C TRP A 76 4.01 14.58 15.63
N LEU A 77 3.86 13.27 15.89
CA LEU A 77 3.32 12.31 14.92
C LEU A 77 1.90 12.67 14.46
N LYS A 78 1.06 13.16 15.39
CA LYS A 78 -0.31 13.65 15.09
C LYS A 78 -0.31 14.87 14.18
N SER A 79 0.73 15.70 14.22
CA SER A 79 0.84 16.91 13.41
C SER A 79 1.36 16.67 11.98
N LEU A 80 1.94 15.50 11.69
CA LEU A 80 2.55 15.24 10.39
C LEU A 80 1.51 15.25 9.26
N PRO A 81 1.78 15.93 8.14
CA PRO A 81 0.92 15.88 6.96
C PRO A 81 0.99 14.52 6.26
N VAL A 82 -0.06 14.16 5.54
CA VAL A 82 -0.08 12.95 4.69
C VAL A 82 0.58 13.21 3.33
N ILE A 83 0.47 14.44 2.83
CA ILE A 83 1.10 14.93 1.60
C ILE A 83 1.88 16.19 1.94
N LEU A 84 3.15 16.25 1.55
CA LEU A 84 3.99 17.44 1.69
C LEU A 84 4.31 18.00 0.30
N THR A 85 3.99 19.26 0.05
CA THR A 85 4.26 19.93 -1.23
C THR A 85 5.53 20.78 -1.14
N VAL A 86 6.33 20.77 -2.21
CA VAL A 86 7.47 21.69 -2.39
C VAL A 86 7.25 22.42 -3.71
N ASP A 87 6.34 23.39 -3.67
CA ASP A 87 5.84 24.07 -4.87
C ASP A 87 6.90 24.75 -5.72
N PRO A 88 7.91 25.45 -5.16
CA PRO A 88 8.97 26.06 -5.96
C PRO A 88 9.76 25.04 -6.81
N LEU A 89 9.75 23.76 -6.42
CA LEU A 89 10.46 22.67 -7.11
C LEU A 89 9.53 21.71 -7.84
N ASN A 90 8.22 21.97 -7.82
CA ASN A 90 7.21 21.08 -8.39
C ASN A 90 7.29 19.64 -7.85
N LEU A 91 7.52 19.48 -6.55
CA LEU A 91 7.64 18.16 -5.90
C LEU A 91 6.47 17.89 -4.97
N TYR A 92 6.08 16.61 -4.92
CA TYR A 92 5.24 16.05 -3.87
C TYR A 92 6.03 14.97 -3.14
N ILE A 93 5.94 14.99 -1.82
CA ILE A 93 6.51 13.98 -0.93
C ILE A 93 5.32 13.28 -0.26
N VAL A 94 5.26 11.96 -0.40
CA VAL A 94 4.20 11.11 0.15
C VAL A 94 4.79 9.83 0.72
N HIS A 95 4.06 9.12 1.56
CA HIS A 95 4.57 7.87 2.12
C HIS A 95 4.58 6.73 1.09
N ALA A 96 3.46 6.48 0.40
CA ALA A 96 3.34 5.38 -0.56
C ALA A 96 3.17 5.84 -2.01
N GLY A 97 2.19 6.70 -2.29
CA GLY A 97 1.96 7.18 -3.66
C GLY A 97 0.76 8.10 -3.81
N LEU A 98 0.44 8.46 -5.06
CA LEU A 98 -0.72 9.27 -5.41
C LEU A 98 -1.49 8.59 -6.54
N VAL A 99 -2.82 8.58 -6.45
CA VAL A 99 -3.67 8.07 -7.54
C VAL A 99 -3.61 9.08 -8.69
N PRO A 100 -3.11 8.70 -9.88
CA PRO A 100 -3.01 9.62 -11.02
C PRO A 100 -4.39 10.11 -11.47
N GLY A 101 -4.44 11.34 -11.97
CA GLY A 101 -5.68 12.01 -12.38
C GLY A 101 -6.61 12.49 -11.26
N ILE A 102 -6.26 12.32 -9.98
CA ILE A 102 -7.02 12.83 -8.82
C ILE A 102 -6.29 14.03 -8.21
N GLU A 103 -7.01 15.13 -8.00
CA GLU A 103 -6.47 16.34 -7.35
C GLU A 103 -6.01 16.05 -5.92
N LEU A 104 -5.01 16.77 -5.41
CA LEU A 104 -4.36 16.47 -4.13
C LEU A 104 -5.34 16.45 -2.96
N GLU A 105 -6.29 17.38 -2.93
CA GLU A 105 -7.29 17.51 -1.86
C GLU A 105 -8.34 16.39 -1.88
N GLN A 106 -8.42 15.66 -2.99
CA GLN A 106 -9.35 14.55 -3.20
C GLN A 106 -8.68 13.18 -3.08
N GLN A 107 -7.36 13.14 -2.86
CA GLN A 107 -6.64 11.90 -2.63
C GLN A 107 -7.15 11.24 -1.33
N ASP A 108 -7.43 9.94 -1.40
CA ASP A 108 -7.75 9.16 -0.21
C ASP A 108 -6.49 9.02 0.67
N PRO A 109 -6.50 9.53 1.93
CA PRO A 109 -5.36 9.39 2.83
C PRO A 109 -4.91 7.95 3.04
N TRP A 110 -5.84 6.99 3.00
CA TRP A 110 -5.49 5.57 3.11
C TRP A 110 -4.64 5.14 1.90
N ALA A 111 -5.04 5.49 0.68
CA ALA A 111 -4.28 5.20 -0.52
C ALA A 111 -2.88 5.84 -0.47
N VAL A 112 -2.78 7.11 -0.09
CA VAL A 112 -1.48 7.82 0.01
C VAL A 112 -0.50 7.15 0.95
N MET A 113 -0.99 6.47 1.99
CA MET A 113 -0.17 5.77 2.97
C MET A 113 0.01 4.26 2.71
N ASN A 114 -0.84 3.61 1.91
CA ASN A 114 -0.88 2.15 1.82
C ASN A 114 -0.78 1.57 0.42
N MET A 115 -1.06 2.35 -0.63
CA MET A 115 -1.15 1.80 -1.98
C MET A 115 0.20 1.33 -2.51
N ARG A 116 0.19 0.24 -3.28
CA ARG A 116 1.35 -0.27 -4.02
C ARG A 116 1.07 -0.39 -5.50
N THR A 117 -0.15 -0.77 -5.84
CA THR A 117 -0.60 -0.92 -7.23
C THR A 117 -2.01 -0.35 -7.42
N LEU A 118 -2.38 -0.17 -8.68
CA LEU A 118 -3.71 0.20 -9.11
C LEU A 118 -4.32 -0.98 -9.85
N THR A 119 -5.59 -1.26 -9.59
CA THR A 119 -6.35 -2.23 -10.38
C THR A 119 -7.55 -1.55 -11.02
N HIS A 120 -7.95 -2.03 -12.19
CA HIS A 120 -9.18 -1.60 -12.83
C HIS A 120 -10.34 -2.54 -12.47
N LEU A 121 -11.55 -2.01 -12.32
CA LEU A 121 -12.75 -2.80 -12.00
C LEU A 121 -12.94 -3.98 -12.96
N THR A 122 -12.75 -3.76 -14.26
CA THR A 122 -12.90 -4.82 -15.29
C THR A 122 -11.78 -5.87 -15.22
N ASP A 123 -10.56 -5.49 -14.84
CA ASP A 123 -9.44 -6.42 -14.69
C ASP A 123 -9.62 -7.35 -13.51
N ASN A 124 -10.25 -6.88 -12.42
CA ASN A 124 -10.59 -7.73 -11.29
C ASN A 124 -11.55 -8.86 -11.69
N PHE A 125 -12.53 -8.58 -12.56
CA PHE A 125 -13.42 -9.62 -13.09
C PHE A 125 -12.67 -10.59 -14.01
N ARG A 126 -11.84 -10.06 -14.92
CA ARG A 126 -11.05 -10.89 -15.84
C ARG A 126 -10.11 -11.83 -15.10
N ARG A 127 -9.35 -11.33 -14.12
CA ARG A 127 -8.42 -12.13 -13.31
C ARG A 127 -9.14 -13.15 -12.44
N LYS A 128 -10.29 -12.83 -11.86
CA LYS A 128 -11.11 -13.81 -11.12
C LYS A 128 -11.61 -14.94 -12.02
N GLU A 129 -12.01 -14.63 -13.25
CA GLU A 129 -12.42 -15.64 -14.22
C GLU A 129 -11.23 -16.49 -14.69
N GLU A 130 -10.07 -15.90 -14.94
CA GLU A 130 -8.82 -16.60 -15.25
C GLU A 130 -8.39 -17.53 -14.11
N GLN A 131 -8.39 -17.07 -12.86
CA GLN A 131 -8.11 -17.89 -11.67
C GLN A 131 -9.11 -19.06 -11.52
N LYS A 132 -10.41 -18.81 -11.69
CA LYS A 132 -11.41 -19.90 -11.70
C LYS A 132 -11.16 -20.91 -12.81
N GLN A 133 -10.73 -20.47 -13.99
CA GLN A 133 -10.41 -21.35 -15.11
C GLN A 133 -9.15 -22.17 -14.83
N GLU A 134 -8.12 -21.57 -14.26
CA GLU A 134 -6.90 -22.27 -13.83
C GLU A 134 -7.18 -23.30 -12.74
N GLU A 135 -7.97 -22.95 -11.72
CA GLU A 135 -8.39 -23.89 -10.68
C GLU A 135 -9.23 -25.04 -11.25
N LYS A 136 -10.16 -24.75 -12.16
CA LYS A 136 -10.92 -25.77 -12.90
C LYS A 136 -9.98 -26.65 -13.73
N GLY A 137 -8.98 -26.08 -14.39
CA GLY A 137 -7.96 -26.78 -15.15
C GLY A 137 -7.11 -27.70 -14.28
N GLN A 138 -6.66 -27.23 -13.11
CA GLN A 138 -5.90 -28.02 -12.15
C GLN A 138 -6.75 -29.14 -11.52
N LYS A 139 -8.03 -28.88 -11.21
CA LYS A 139 -8.98 -29.90 -10.74
C LYS A 139 -9.20 -30.97 -11.81
N LYS A 140 -9.45 -30.59 -13.07
CA LYS A 140 -9.58 -31.53 -14.21
C LYS A 140 -8.31 -32.35 -14.43
N LYS A 141 -7.12 -31.74 -14.28
CA LYS A 141 -5.84 -32.45 -14.41
C LYS A 141 -5.65 -33.49 -13.30
N LYS A 142 -5.92 -33.11 -12.04
CA LYS A 142 -5.89 -34.04 -10.88
C LYS A 142 -6.94 -35.16 -11.02
N GLU A 143 -8.12 -34.86 -11.56
CA GLU A 143 -9.16 -35.85 -11.81
C GLU A 143 -8.78 -36.80 -12.97
N GLY A 144 -8.16 -36.28 -14.04
CA GLY A 144 -7.64 -37.08 -15.15
C GLY A 144 -6.49 -38.00 -14.74
N GLU A 145 -5.60 -37.54 -13.85
CA GLU A 145 -4.54 -38.36 -13.26
C GLU A 145 -5.11 -39.46 -12.34
N ARG A 146 -6.14 -39.15 -11.54
CA ARG A 146 -6.89 -40.14 -10.75
C ARG A 146 -7.60 -41.17 -11.62
N LYS A 147 -8.28 -40.72 -12.70
CA LYS A 147 -8.98 -41.60 -13.64
C LYS A 147 -8.02 -42.49 -14.42
N LYS A 148 -6.83 -42.01 -14.81
CA LYS A 148 -5.78 -42.86 -15.40
C LYS A 148 -5.30 -43.96 -14.44
N GLN A 149 -5.20 -43.67 -13.14
CA GLN A 149 -4.86 -44.67 -12.13
C GLN A 149 -6.00 -45.67 -11.85
N GLU A 150 -7.26 -45.29 -12.10
CA GLU A 150 -8.43 -46.18 -11.98
C GLU A 150 -8.70 -46.99 -13.27
N GLU A 151 -8.44 -46.44 -14.46
CA GLU A 151 -8.61 -47.12 -15.75
C GLU A 151 -7.58 -48.25 -15.98
N GLU A 152 -6.38 -48.17 -15.37
CA GLU A 152 -5.46 -49.32 -15.31
C GLU A 152 -6.01 -50.51 -14.50
N LYS A 153 -7.14 -50.36 -13.79
CA LYS A 153 -7.73 -51.43 -12.97
C LYS A 153 -9.08 -51.99 -13.45
N LYS A 154 -9.76 -51.42 -14.45
CA LYS A 154 -11.04 -52.00 -14.92
C LYS A 154 -11.30 -51.75 -16.42
N ASN A 155 -11.19 -52.82 -17.21
CA ASN A 155 -11.66 -52.87 -18.59
C ASN A 155 -13.00 -53.64 -18.67
N LYS A 156 -14.12 -52.97 -18.98
CA LYS A 156 -15.21 -53.43 -19.89
C LYS A 156 -16.45 -52.50 -19.92
N ASN A 157 -16.86 -52.20 -21.16
CA ASN A 157 -18.20 -51.85 -21.70
C ASN A 157 -18.83 -50.44 -21.55
N SER A 158 -18.68 -49.64 -22.63
CA SER A 158 -19.73 -49.09 -23.53
C SER A 158 -21.11 -48.63 -22.99
N ARG A 159 -21.47 -47.34 -23.19
CA ARG A 159 -22.57 -46.80 -24.06
C ARG A 159 -22.69 -45.26 -23.97
N ARG A 160 -23.43 -44.67 -24.94
CA ARG A 160 -23.44 -43.26 -25.43
C ARG A 160 -24.45 -42.30 -24.75
N ASP A 161 -24.38 -41.02 -25.19
CA ASP A 161 -25.41 -39.95 -25.29
C ASP A 161 -25.58 -39.01 -24.06
N VAL A 162 -25.92 -37.70 -24.08
CA VAL A 162 -26.18 -36.60 -25.05
C VAL A 162 -26.24 -35.24 -24.26
N ALA A 163 -25.85 -34.13 -24.92
CA ALA A 163 -26.17 -32.68 -24.79
C ALA A 163 -26.08 -31.81 -23.48
N GLU A 164 -25.84 -30.51 -23.77
CA GLU A 164 -25.61 -29.23 -23.03
C GLU A 164 -26.84 -28.67 -22.24
N PRO A 165 -26.75 -27.62 -21.37
CA PRO A 165 -26.57 -26.22 -21.84
C PRO A 165 -25.86 -25.20 -20.90
N ASP A 166 -25.66 -24.01 -21.50
CA ASP A 166 -25.20 -22.71 -20.99
C ASP A 166 -25.93 -22.16 -19.75
N ALA A 167 -25.24 -21.27 -19.01
CA ALA A 167 -25.87 -20.18 -18.29
C ALA A 167 -24.88 -19.00 -18.11
N ALA A 168 -24.92 -18.08 -19.09
CA ALA A 168 -24.69 -16.67 -18.82
C ALA A 168 -25.89 -16.14 -18.00
N THR A 169 -25.63 -15.34 -16.97
CA THR A 169 -26.39 -14.15 -16.56
C THR A 169 -25.87 -13.70 -15.19
N GLU A 170 -25.12 -12.60 -15.14
CA GLU A 170 -25.12 -11.63 -14.02
C GLU A 170 -24.18 -10.46 -14.36
N ASN A 171 -24.52 -9.69 -15.41
CA ASN A 171 -23.83 -8.44 -15.76
C ASN A 171 -24.87 -7.35 -16.05
N ILE A 172 -25.66 -6.92 -15.05
CA ILE A 172 -26.64 -5.84 -15.27
C ILE A 172 -26.66 -4.73 -14.19
N VAL A 173 -25.88 -4.77 -13.10
CA VAL A 173 -26.11 -3.80 -11.99
C VAL A 173 -25.03 -2.73 -11.75
N ILE A 174 -23.88 -2.73 -12.44
CA ILE A 174 -22.76 -1.82 -12.06
C ILE A 174 -22.64 -0.55 -12.92
N GLU A 175 -23.32 -0.43 -14.06
CA GLU A 175 -23.15 0.72 -14.98
C GLU A 175 -23.65 2.08 -14.45
N LYS A 176 -24.21 2.16 -13.24
CA LYS A 176 -24.90 3.38 -12.77
C LYS A 176 -24.17 4.21 -11.71
N ILE A 177 -22.92 3.88 -11.35
CA ILE A 177 -22.16 4.63 -10.35
C ILE A 177 -20.82 5.05 -10.96
N MET A 178 -20.68 6.36 -11.18
CA MET A 178 -19.47 7.14 -11.54
C MET A 178 -19.25 7.40 -13.04
N PRO A 179 -19.63 8.60 -13.54
CA PRO A 179 -19.29 9.01 -14.88
C PRO A 179 -17.81 9.49 -14.96
N ASN A 180 -17.06 8.89 -15.88
CA ASN A 180 -15.90 9.47 -16.58
C ASN A 180 -14.57 9.75 -15.84
N HIS A 181 -14.16 8.91 -14.91
CA HIS A 181 -12.73 8.60 -14.74
C HIS A 181 -12.59 7.08 -14.78
N ASP A 182 -11.66 6.55 -15.58
CA ASP A 182 -11.27 5.14 -15.48
C ASP A 182 -11.01 4.85 -14.01
N ALA A 183 -11.88 4.06 -13.36
CA ALA A 183 -11.94 3.97 -11.91
C ALA A 183 -10.80 3.06 -11.41
N TRP A 184 -9.59 3.63 -11.36
CA TRP A 184 -8.42 3.00 -10.77
C TRP A 184 -8.63 2.87 -9.27
N ILE A 185 -8.65 1.63 -8.79
CA ILE A 185 -8.78 1.32 -7.38
C ILE A 185 -7.37 1.09 -6.82
N PRO A 186 -6.92 1.90 -5.84
CA PRO A 186 -5.65 1.66 -5.17
C PRO A 186 -5.76 0.41 -4.29
N ILE A 187 -4.75 -0.45 -4.38
CA ILE A 187 -4.62 -1.65 -3.55
C ILE A 187 -3.24 -1.71 -2.92
N ASP A 188 -3.16 -2.26 -1.71
CA ASP A 188 -1.96 -2.30 -0.87
C ASP A 188 -1.03 -3.49 -1.16
N ASN A 189 -1.41 -4.31 -2.14
CA ASN A 189 -0.66 -5.47 -2.60
C ASN A 189 -0.09 -5.25 -4.02
N HIS A 190 0.60 -6.27 -4.55
CA HIS A 190 1.27 -6.21 -5.85
C HIS A 190 0.48 -6.87 -6.99
N ASP A 191 -0.81 -7.16 -6.79
CA ASP A 191 -1.62 -7.86 -7.80
C ASP A 191 -1.97 -6.94 -8.97
N GLY A 192 -1.98 -5.63 -8.78
CA GLY A 192 -2.30 -4.62 -9.80
C GLY A 192 -1.09 -4.12 -10.60
N ASP A 193 -1.31 -3.07 -11.36
CA ASP A 193 -0.26 -2.39 -12.11
C ASP A 193 0.41 -1.30 -11.26
N LYS A 194 1.69 -1.01 -11.51
CA LYS A 194 2.45 -0.07 -10.67
C LYS A 194 1.92 1.35 -10.86
N TRP A 195 1.41 1.97 -9.79
CA TRP A 195 0.87 3.33 -9.86
C TRP A 195 1.89 4.35 -10.43
N ALA A 196 3.18 4.18 -10.10
CA ALA A 196 4.26 5.05 -10.55
C ALA A 196 4.38 5.08 -12.09
N ASP A 197 4.13 3.95 -12.76
CA ASP A 197 4.18 3.87 -14.23
C ASP A 197 3.06 4.71 -14.88
N PHE A 198 1.89 4.78 -14.23
CA PHE A 198 0.77 5.63 -14.66
C PHE A 198 1.12 7.11 -14.43
N TRP A 199 1.63 7.44 -13.25
CA TRP A 199 2.05 8.81 -12.95
C TRP A 199 3.06 9.33 -13.98
N ASN A 200 4.14 8.58 -14.25
CA ASN A 200 5.13 8.96 -15.25
C ASN A 200 4.53 9.14 -16.64
N ARG A 201 3.56 8.30 -17.02
CA ARG A 201 2.87 8.40 -18.32
C ARG A 201 1.99 9.64 -18.42
N GLU A 202 1.29 10.01 -17.34
CA GLU A 202 0.50 11.24 -17.29
C GLU A 202 1.39 12.48 -17.34
N GLN A 203 2.47 12.51 -16.55
CA GLN A 203 3.39 13.66 -16.53
C GLN A 203 4.06 13.90 -17.88
N LYS A 204 4.29 12.86 -18.69
CA LYS A 204 4.76 13.02 -20.08
C LYS A 204 3.79 13.78 -20.97
N ARG A 205 2.48 13.70 -20.70
CA ARG A 205 1.41 14.38 -21.47
C ARG A 205 1.15 15.81 -20.98
N VAL A 206 1.50 16.11 -19.74
CA VAL A 206 1.37 17.44 -19.14
C VAL A 206 2.46 18.38 -19.67
N ALA A 207 2.12 19.67 -19.82
CA ALA A 207 3.07 20.71 -20.23
C ALA A 207 4.18 20.88 -19.18
N LYS A 208 5.43 21.11 -19.63
CA LYS A 208 6.64 21.06 -18.79
C LYS A 208 6.54 21.88 -17.49
N SER A 209 5.92 23.06 -17.54
CA SER A 209 5.75 23.96 -16.39
C SER A 209 4.79 23.44 -15.31
N TYR A 210 3.92 22.49 -15.66
CA TYR A 210 2.92 21.89 -14.76
C TYR A 210 3.31 20.48 -14.32
N ARG A 211 4.44 19.96 -14.81
CA ARG A 211 4.88 18.61 -14.44
C ARG A 211 5.29 18.57 -12.98
N ARG A 212 4.92 17.49 -12.31
CA ARG A 212 5.19 17.27 -10.88
C ARG A 212 5.91 15.94 -10.69
N THR A 213 6.91 15.96 -9.82
CA THR A 213 7.66 14.76 -9.42
C THR A 213 7.20 14.29 -8.05
N VAL A 214 7.04 12.98 -7.88
CA VAL A 214 6.64 12.38 -6.60
C VAL A 214 7.81 11.60 -5.99
N ILE A 215 8.16 11.93 -4.75
CA ILE A 215 9.14 11.22 -3.95
C ILE A 215 8.40 10.42 -2.88
N TYR A 216 8.67 9.12 -2.78
CA TYR A 216 7.89 8.20 -1.95
C TYR A 216 8.75 7.08 -1.35
N GLY A 217 8.14 6.27 -0.48
CA GLY A 217 8.76 5.11 0.17
C GLY A 217 7.81 3.91 0.19
N HIS A 218 7.60 3.33 1.38
CA HIS A 218 6.64 2.25 1.69
C HIS A 218 6.87 0.86 1.05
N ASP A 219 7.29 0.80 -0.21
CA ASP A 219 7.40 -0.45 -0.98
C ASP A 219 8.81 -1.07 -0.98
N SER A 220 9.32 -1.40 0.22
CA SER A 220 10.60 -2.08 0.40
C SER A 220 10.82 -3.34 -0.45
N GLN A 221 9.75 -4.00 -0.92
CA GLN A 221 9.85 -5.18 -1.77
C GLN A 221 10.36 -4.83 -3.18
N ARG A 222 10.05 -3.63 -3.67
CA ARG A 222 10.58 -3.09 -4.91
C ARG A 222 11.96 -2.46 -4.72
N GLY A 223 12.34 -2.14 -3.50
CA GLY A 223 13.61 -1.47 -3.20
C GLY A 223 13.64 -0.04 -3.74
N TYR A 224 14.85 0.48 -3.94
CA TYR A 224 15.05 1.79 -4.56
C TYR A 224 14.54 1.81 -6.01
N GLN A 225 13.79 2.84 -6.39
CA GLN A 225 13.21 3.02 -7.71
C GLN A 225 13.48 4.45 -8.20
N GLU A 226 13.97 4.59 -9.43
CA GLU A 226 14.24 5.89 -10.05
C GLU A 226 13.66 5.91 -11.46
N ASP A 227 12.75 6.86 -11.72
CA ASP A 227 12.16 7.14 -13.02
C ASP A 227 12.05 8.68 -13.19
N LEU A 228 11.56 9.14 -14.35
CA LEU A 228 11.56 10.54 -14.76
C LEU A 228 10.82 11.48 -13.80
N TYR A 229 9.70 11.03 -13.23
CA TYR A 229 8.82 11.84 -12.38
C TYR A 229 8.47 11.15 -11.06
N THR A 230 9.10 10.02 -10.74
CA THR A 230 8.84 9.27 -9.50
C THR A 230 10.13 8.68 -8.95
N PHE A 231 10.35 8.87 -7.65
CA PHE A 231 11.54 8.37 -6.95
C PHE A 231 11.12 7.63 -5.68
N GLY A 232 11.30 6.32 -5.67
CA GLY A 232 11.03 5.45 -4.53
C GLY A 232 12.29 5.23 -3.70
N LEU A 233 12.28 5.71 -2.45
CA LEU A 233 13.44 5.70 -1.54
C LEU A 233 13.47 4.51 -0.58
N ASP A 234 12.43 3.67 -0.53
CA ASP A 234 12.38 2.52 0.37
C ASP A 234 13.24 1.36 -0.14
N SER A 235 14.54 1.46 0.12
CA SER A 235 15.55 0.43 -0.16
C SER A 235 15.62 -0.67 0.90
N GLY A 236 14.62 -0.79 1.79
CA GLY A 236 14.50 -1.92 2.71
C GLY A 236 15.58 -1.99 3.80
N CYS A 237 16.02 -0.86 4.35
CA CYS A 237 17.07 -0.77 5.39
C CYS A 237 16.93 -1.83 6.50
N VAL A 238 15.74 -1.97 7.11
CA VAL A 238 15.49 -2.90 8.21
C VAL A 238 15.73 -4.37 7.84
N LYS A 239 15.56 -4.71 6.56
CA LYS A 239 15.80 -6.07 6.04
C LYS A 239 17.25 -6.27 5.57
N GLY A 240 18.19 -5.47 6.08
CA GLY A 240 19.59 -5.51 5.66
C GLY A 240 19.88 -4.87 4.31
N GLY A 241 18.95 -4.08 3.77
CA GLY A 241 19.15 -3.29 2.55
C GLY A 241 19.98 -2.03 2.83
N ALA A 242 19.50 -0.89 2.33
CA ALA A 242 20.11 0.41 2.60
C ALA A 242 19.10 1.44 3.09
N LEU A 243 19.59 2.51 3.72
CA LEU A 243 18.86 3.75 3.94
C LEU A 243 19.21 4.72 2.80
N SER A 244 18.25 5.01 1.92
CA SER A 244 18.43 5.92 0.79
C SER A 244 18.11 7.35 1.15
N GLY A 245 18.94 8.29 0.68
CA GLY A 245 18.72 9.73 0.72
C GLY A 245 18.74 10.32 -0.68
N PHE A 246 17.84 11.25 -0.93
CA PHE A 246 17.71 11.97 -2.20
C PHE A 246 18.02 13.45 -1.95
N ILE A 247 19.20 13.88 -2.35
CA ILE A 247 19.71 15.23 -2.09
C ILE A 247 19.31 16.11 -3.26
N ILE A 248 18.51 17.15 -3.01
CA ILE A 248 18.00 18.06 -4.04
C ILE A 248 18.75 19.38 -3.96
N GLN A 249 19.23 19.85 -5.11
CA GLN A 249 19.85 21.16 -5.25
C GLN A 249 19.00 22.02 -6.20
N ALA A 250 18.45 23.11 -5.67
CA ALA A 250 17.74 24.09 -6.47
C ALA A 250 18.73 24.87 -7.34
N VAL A 251 18.41 25.02 -8.61
CA VAL A 251 19.11 25.85 -9.60
C VAL A 251 18.07 26.77 -10.23
N GLU A 252 18.44 27.96 -10.70
CA GLU A 252 17.45 28.94 -11.20
C GLU A 252 16.46 28.32 -12.22
N GLY A 253 15.19 28.20 -11.81
CA GLY A 253 14.12 27.60 -12.62
C GLY A 253 14.14 26.07 -12.77
N ALA A 254 14.99 25.36 -12.03
CA ALA A 254 15.13 23.90 -12.09
C ALA A 254 15.65 23.29 -10.77
N TRP A 255 15.86 21.99 -10.75
CA TRP A 255 16.59 21.32 -9.68
C TRP A 255 17.38 20.13 -10.25
N THR A 256 18.46 19.79 -9.57
CA THR A 256 19.22 18.55 -9.78
C THR A 256 19.15 17.70 -8.53
N HIS A 257 19.48 16.42 -8.65
CA HIS A 257 19.55 15.53 -7.50
C HIS A 257 20.82 14.68 -7.47
N THR A 258 21.13 14.18 -6.28
CA THR A 258 22.13 13.14 -6.06
C THR A 258 21.57 12.13 -5.07
N THR A 259 21.67 10.86 -5.40
CA THR A 259 21.23 9.77 -4.52
C THR A 259 22.40 9.26 -3.69
N VAL A 260 22.17 9.09 -2.39
CA VAL A 260 23.11 8.49 -1.44
C VAL A 260 22.46 7.28 -0.80
N GLN A 261 23.17 6.17 -0.68
CA GLN A 261 22.67 4.97 0.00
C GLN A 261 23.66 4.53 1.06
N VAL A 262 23.19 4.39 2.30
CA VAL A 262 23.99 3.90 3.42
C VAL A 262 23.54 2.47 3.75
N PRO A 263 24.42 1.46 3.64
CA PRO A 263 24.07 0.08 3.96
C PRO A 263 23.60 -0.09 5.40
N CYS A 264 22.57 -0.90 5.60
CA CYS A 264 22.02 -1.19 6.91
C CYS A 264 22.36 -2.62 7.35
N LYS A 265 22.39 -2.85 8.66
CA LYS A 265 22.40 -4.20 9.22
C LYS A 265 20.97 -4.71 9.32
N GLU A 266 20.80 -6.00 9.06
CA GLU A 266 19.53 -6.68 9.35
C GLU A 266 19.29 -6.63 10.87
N SER A 267 18.08 -6.22 11.25
CA SER A 267 17.67 -5.98 12.64
C SER A 267 16.56 -6.92 13.08
#